data_AF-A0A967I0W3-F1
#
_entry.id   AF-A0A967I0W3-F1
#
_cell.length_a   1.000
_cell.length_b   1.000
_cell.length_c   1.000
_cell.angle_alpha   90.00
_cell.angle_beta   90.00
_cell.angle_gamma   90.00
#
_symmetry.space_group_name_H-M   'P 1'
#
loop_
_entity.id
_entity.type
_entity.pdbx_description
1 polymer ?
#
loop_
_entity_poly.entity_id
_entity_poly.type
_entity_poly.pdbx_seq_one_letter_code
_entity_poly.pdbx_strand_id
1 'polypeptide(L)'
;MLKLIRDARREHRLHNIAIYSNTLKPLVRDPQTESPLIVLDQPMRDVIQQVATDRQSLHHIAPSAEGDLIWTLTPVYTPTNTKKMAGLLIVGQLLPKDLMTSMAEITRGFENYQQMKMLKKPIKISHLIMLS
;
A
#
# COMPACT_ATOMS: atom_id res chain seq x y z
N MET A 1 -17.40 -6.65 -18.13
CA MET A 1 -16.62 -6.66 -16.87
C MET A 1 -15.11 -6.78 -17.11
N LEU A 2 -14.63 -7.82 -17.79
CA LEU A 2 -13.19 -8.01 -18.09
C LEU A 2 -12.52 -6.88 -18.90
N LYS A 3 -13.28 -6.14 -19.71
CA LYS A 3 -12.76 -4.96 -20.44
C LYS A 3 -12.46 -3.80 -19.47
N LEU A 4 -13.42 -3.47 -18.61
CA LEU A 4 -13.30 -2.39 -17.62
C LEU A 4 -12.12 -2.60 -16.66
N ILE A 5 -11.92 -3.83 -16.18
CA ILE A 5 -10.82 -4.17 -15.25
C ILE A 5 -9.46 -4.04 -15.95
N ARG A 6 -9.37 -4.42 -17.23
CA ARG A 6 -8.14 -4.25 -18.02
C ARG A 6 -7.83 -2.79 -18.31
N ASP A 7 -8.85 -2.00 -18.63
CA ASP A 7 -8.71 -0.57 -18.88
C ASP A 7 -8.25 0.15 -17.60
N ALA A 8 -8.90 -0.11 -16.46
CA ALA A 8 -8.51 0.43 -15.15
C ALA A 8 -7.09 0.00 -14.73
N ARG A 9 -6.69 -1.25 -15.01
CA ARG A 9 -5.32 -1.74 -14.73
C ARG A 9 -4.28 -0.94 -15.53
N ARG A 10 -4.54 -0.72 -16.83
CA ARG A 10 -3.62 0.01 -17.71
C ARG A 10 -3.55 1.50 -17.37
N GLU A 11 -4.70 2.11 -17.09
CA GLU A 11 -4.81 3.53 -16.77
C GLU A 11 -4.09 3.87 -15.46
N HIS A 12 -4.28 3.07 -14.41
CA HIS A 12 -3.68 3.30 -13.10
C HIS A 12 -2.34 2.58 -12.88
N ARG A 13 -1.78 1.93 -13.92
CA ARG A 13 -0.52 1.17 -13.86
C ARG A 13 -0.47 0.16 -12.70
N LEU A 14 -1.60 -0.48 -12.42
CA LEU A 14 -1.71 -1.45 -11.34
C LEU A 14 -1.08 -2.79 -11.76
N HIS A 15 -0.34 -3.42 -10.85
CA HIS A 15 0.26 -4.74 -11.12
C HIS A 15 -0.79 -5.85 -11.09
N ASN A 16 -1.79 -5.75 -10.21
CA ASN A 16 -2.83 -6.75 -10.05
C ASN A 16 -4.15 -6.10 -9.63
N ILE A 17 -5.25 -6.58 -10.18
CA ILE A 17 -6.60 -6.24 -9.75
C ILE A 17 -7.47 -7.49 -9.80
N ALA A 18 -8.10 -7.81 -8.67
CA ALA A 18 -8.96 -8.97 -8.55
C ALA A 18 -10.19 -8.65 -7.67
N ILE A 19 -11.35 -9.07 -8.14
CA ILE A 19 -12.60 -8.94 -7.38
C ILE A 19 -12.88 -10.29 -6.75
N TYR A 20 -13.06 -10.32 -5.44
CA TYR A 20 -13.39 -11.50 -4.67
C TYR A 20 -14.84 -11.47 -4.20
N SER A 21 -15.49 -12.62 -4.22
CA SER A 21 -16.78 -12.83 -3.58
C SER A 21 -16.62 -12.81 -2.05
N ASN A 22 -17.73 -12.68 -1.33
CA ASN A 22 -17.79 -12.88 0.12
C ASN A 22 -17.30 -14.27 0.60
N THR A 23 -17.16 -15.22 -0.34
CA THR A 23 -16.57 -16.56 -0.10
C THR A 23 -15.07 -16.64 -0.39
N LEU A 24 -14.41 -15.50 -0.62
CA LEU A 24 -13.00 -15.40 -1.00
C LEU A 24 -12.63 -16.16 -2.29
N LYS A 25 -13.64 -16.45 -3.12
CA LYS A 25 -13.44 -16.94 -4.48
C LYS A 25 -13.24 -15.76 -5.43
N PRO A 26 -12.21 -15.78 -6.28
CA PRO A 26 -12.01 -14.74 -7.29
C PRO A 26 -13.17 -14.79 -8.30
N LEU A 27 -13.94 -13.71 -8.38
CA LEU A 27 -15.04 -13.54 -9.34
C LEU A 27 -14.50 -13.05 -10.69
N VAL A 28 -13.54 -12.13 -10.66
CA VAL A 28 -12.90 -11.62 -11.87
C VAL A 28 -11.43 -11.32 -11.61
N ARG A 29 -10.56 -11.86 -12.48
CA ARG A 29 -9.11 -11.65 -12.48
C ARG A 29 -8.66 -11.42 -13.92
N ASP A 30 -7.66 -10.56 -14.12
CA ASP A 30 -6.95 -10.50 -15.40
C ASP A 30 -5.99 -11.70 -15.52
N PRO A 31 -6.19 -12.63 -16.48
CA PRO A 31 -5.33 -13.78 -16.66
C PRO A 31 -3.91 -13.43 -17.12
N GLN A 32 -3.68 -12.21 -17.62
CA GLN A 32 -2.37 -11.72 -18.08
C GLN A 32 -1.53 -11.11 -16.95
N THR A 33 -1.91 -11.33 -15.69
CA THR A 33 -1.19 -10.82 -14.53
C THR A 33 -0.17 -11.87 -14.07
N GLU A 34 1.11 -11.54 -14.22
CA GLU A 34 2.26 -12.33 -13.74
C GLU A 34 2.48 -12.20 -12.22
N SER A 35 1.80 -11.25 -11.58
CA SER A 35 1.91 -11.03 -10.13
C SER A 35 1.42 -12.24 -9.33
N PRO A 36 2.12 -12.59 -8.23
CA PRO A 36 1.74 -13.71 -7.37
C PRO A 36 0.28 -13.60 -6.92
N LEU A 37 -0.40 -14.75 -6.85
CA LEU A 37 -1.72 -14.81 -6.25
C LEU A 37 -1.64 -14.29 -4.81
N ILE A 38 -2.69 -13.58 -4.38
CA ILE A 38 -2.90 -13.28 -2.96
C ILE A 38 -2.73 -14.59 -2.19
N VAL A 39 -1.77 -14.57 -1.26
CA VAL A 39 -1.63 -15.64 -0.28
C VAL A 39 -2.68 -15.37 0.79
N LEU A 40 -3.66 -16.28 0.88
CA LEU A 40 -4.72 -16.24 1.91
C LEU A 40 -4.20 -16.83 3.23
N ASP A 41 -3.10 -16.25 3.72
CA ASP A 41 -2.52 -16.56 5.02
C ASP A 41 -3.34 -15.96 6.17
N GLN A 42 -2.94 -16.27 7.41
CA GLN A 42 -3.66 -15.82 8.60
C GLN A 42 -3.71 -14.28 8.73
N PRO A 43 -2.60 -13.54 8.53
CA PRO A 43 -2.61 -12.07 8.55
C PRO A 43 -3.60 -11.47 7.55
N MET A 44 -3.66 -11.99 6.32
CA MET A 44 -4.61 -11.52 5.31
C MET A 44 -6.05 -11.79 5.73
N ARG A 45 -6.33 -12.93 6.36
CA ARG A 45 -7.68 -13.27 6.86
C ARG A 45 -8.13 -12.33 7.96
N ASP A 46 -7.23 -11.96 8.87
CA ASP A 46 -7.53 -11.01 9.94
C ASP A 46 -7.88 -9.63 9.35
N VAL A 47 -7.11 -9.17 8.35
CA VAL A 47 -7.41 -7.92 7.64
C VAL A 47 -8.75 -7.99 6.90
N ILE A 48 -9.08 -9.11 6.25
CA ILE A 48 -10.38 -9.32 5.60
C ILE A 48 -11.52 -9.21 6.62
N GLN A 49 -11.39 -9.86 7.78
CA GLN A 49 -12.39 -9.80 8.85
C GLN A 49 -12.54 -8.38 9.39
N GLN A 50 -11.42 -7.67 9.52
CA GLN A 50 -11.41 -6.30 9.96
C GLN A 50 -12.11 -5.37 8.95
N VAL A 51 -11.84 -5.50 7.64
CA VAL A 51 -12.56 -4.75 6.60
C VAL A 51 -14.06 -5.04 6.62
N ALA A 52 -14.45 -6.29 6.83
CA ALA A 52 -15.87 -6.67 6.93
C ALA A 52 -16.55 -6.06 8.16
N THR A 53 -15.83 -5.90 9.27
CA THR A 53 -16.34 -5.36 10.54
C THR A 53 -16.35 -3.82 10.51
N ASP A 54 -15.21 -3.21 10.20
CA ASP A 54 -14.99 -1.77 10.26
C ASP A 54 -15.61 -1.04 9.06
N ARG A 55 -15.98 -1.78 7.99
CA ARG A 55 -16.56 -1.25 6.75
C ARG A 55 -15.68 -0.24 6.02
N GLN A 56 -14.40 -0.17 6.38
CA GLN A 56 -13.42 0.72 5.80
C GLN A 56 -12.42 -0.05 4.94
N SER A 57 -11.82 0.64 3.99
CA SER A 57 -10.74 0.08 3.18
C SER A 57 -9.47 -0.02 4.03
N LEU A 58 -8.83 -1.19 4.01
CA LEU A 58 -7.56 -1.41 4.70
C LEU A 58 -6.47 -1.80 3.71
N HIS A 59 -5.23 -1.49 4.09
CA HIS A 59 -4.03 -1.85 3.36
C HIS A 59 -3.28 -2.94 4.12
N HIS A 60 -2.80 -3.94 3.40
CA HIS A 60 -1.93 -4.99 3.92
C HIS A 60 -0.64 -5.02 3.10
N ILE A 61 0.51 -4.94 3.77
CA ILE A 61 1.81 -4.92 3.13
C ILE A 61 2.53 -6.22 3.47
N ALA A 62 2.97 -6.94 2.44
CA ALA A 62 3.70 -8.18 2.58
C ALA A 62 5.05 -8.09 1.83
N PRO A 63 6.18 -8.29 2.50
CA PRO A 63 7.49 -8.28 1.84
C PRO A 63 7.65 -9.49 0.92
N SER A 64 8.25 -9.29 -0.26
CA SER A 64 8.56 -10.36 -1.22
C SER A 64 9.98 -10.25 -1.78
N ALA A 65 10.42 -11.28 -2.50
CA ALA A 65 11.75 -11.31 -3.12
C ALA A 65 11.95 -10.17 -4.14
N GLU A 66 10.89 -9.75 -4.83
CA GLU A 66 10.90 -8.73 -5.88
C GLU A 66 10.63 -7.31 -5.36
N GLY A 67 10.15 -7.18 -4.12
CA GLY A 67 9.72 -5.91 -3.53
C GLY A 67 8.57 -6.07 -2.54
N ASP A 68 8.02 -4.96 -2.06
CA ASP A 68 6.88 -5.00 -1.13
C ASP A 68 5.58 -5.08 -1.91
N LEU A 69 4.74 -6.07 -1.60
CA LEU A 69 3.41 -6.23 -2.17
C LEU A 69 2.41 -5.48 -1.28
N ILE A 70 1.79 -4.45 -1.84
CA ILE A 70 0.74 -3.68 -1.18
C ILE A 70 -0.61 -4.16 -1.70
N TRP A 71 -1.41 -4.71 -0.80
CA TRP A 71 -2.78 -5.12 -1.05
C TRP A 71 -3.73 -4.11 -0.43
N THR A 72 -4.68 -3.61 -1.22
CA THR A 72 -5.76 -2.75 -0.75
C THR A 72 -7.06 -3.51 -0.84
N LEU A 73 -7.74 -3.64 0.29
CA LEU A 73 -8.99 -4.38 0.42
C LEU A 73 -10.12 -3.37 0.62
N THR A 74 -11.05 -3.30 -0.32
CA THR A 74 -12.18 -2.37 -0.30
C THR A 74 -13.50 -3.15 -0.32
N PRO A 75 -14.39 -2.96 0.67
CA PRO A 75 -15.67 -3.66 0.70
C PRO A 75 -16.61 -3.12 -0.39
N VAL A 76 -17.24 -4.03 -1.12
CA VAL A 76 -18.23 -3.71 -2.16
C VAL A 76 -19.62 -4.06 -1.63
N TYR A 77 -20.54 -3.09 -1.65
CA TYR A 77 -21.90 -3.25 -1.15
C TYR A 77 -22.91 -3.42 -2.30
N THR A 78 -24.00 -4.12 -2.03
CA THR A 78 -25.09 -4.25 -3.00
C THR A 78 -25.92 -2.96 -3.04
N PRO A 79 -26.34 -2.46 -4.23
CA PRO A 79 -27.18 -1.26 -4.34
C PRO A 79 -28.51 -1.36 -3.56
N THR A 80 -29.07 -2.56 -3.45
CA THR A 80 -30.37 -2.82 -2.79
C THR A 80 -30.28 -2.87 -1.26
N ASN A 81 -29.10 -3.07 -0.68
CA ASN A 81 -28.93 -3.09 0.77
C ASN A 81 -27.48 -2.76 1.15
N THR A 82 -27.24 -1.52 1.56
CA THR A 82 -25.94 -1.02 2.03
C THR A 82 -25.46 -1.66 3.33
N LYS A 83 -26.32 -2.40 4.06
CA LYS A 83 -25.90 -3.17 5.24
C LYS A 83 -25.25 -4.52 4.88
N LYS A 84 -25.43 -5.00 3.64
CA LYS A 84 -24.93 -6.32 3.22
C LYS A 84 -23.76 -6.14 2.26
N MET A 85 -22.57 -6.55 2.71
CA MET A 85 -21.38 -6.62 1.86
C MET A 85 -21.61 -7.70 0.79
N ALA A 86 -21.50 -7.31 -0.49
CA ALA A 86 -21.65 -8.18 -1.65
C ALA A 86 -20.36 -8.96 -1.93
N GLY A 87 -19.21 -8.35 -1.65
CA GLY A 87 -17.89 -8.92 -1.86
C GLY A 87 -16.79 -7.94 -1.52
N LEU A 88 -15.56 -8.28 -1.89
CA LEU A 88 -14.35 -7.53 -1.58
C LEU A 88 -13.58 -7.27 -2.87
N LEU A 89 -13.30 -6.00 -3.16
CA LEU A 89 -12.36 -5.61 -4.20
C LEU A 89 -10.96 -5.65 -3.58
N ILE A 90 -10.06 -6.46 -4.14
CA ILE A 90 -8.66 -6.47 -3.71
C ILE A 90 -7.78 -6.01 -4.86
N VAL A 91 -7.04 -4.94 -4.62
CA VAL A 91 -6.10 -4.36 -5.59
C VAL A 91 -4.69 -4.58 -5.07
N GLY A 92 -3.81 -5.11 -5.92
CA GLY A 92 -2.42 -5.39 -5.58
C GLY A 92 -1.46 -4.54 -6.41
N GLN A 93 -0.50 -3.91 -5.74
CA GLN A 93 0.60 -3.24 -6.41
C GLN A 93 1.93 -3.72 -5.84
N LEU A 94 2.84 -4.13 -6.72
CA LEU A 94 4.22 -4.41 -6.35
C LEU A 94 4.99 -3.09 -6.30
N LEU A 95 5.65 -2.85 -5.18
CA LEU A 95 6.55 -1.73 -4.99
C LEU A 95 7.99 -2.23 -5.13
N PRO A 96 8.72 -1.86 -6.20
CA PRO A 96 10.08 -2.35 -6.44
C PRO A 96 11.04 -1.90 -5.33
N LYS A 97 12.01 -2.75 -5.00
CA LYS A 97 13.02 -2.48 -3.96
C LYS A 97 13.81 -1.19 -4.21
N ASP A 98 14.14 -0.88 -5.46
CA ASP A 98 14.91 0.32 -5.82
C ASP A 98 14.23 1.61 -5.38
N LEU A 99 12.89 1.64 -5.43
CA LEU A 99 12.10 2.78 -4.99
C LEU A 99 12.15 2.90 -3.46
N MET A 100 12.11 1.78 -2.73
CA MET A 100 12.26 1.79 -1.27
C MET A 100 13.65 2.24 -0.83
N THR A 101 14.70 1.75 -1.47
CA THR A 101 16.09 2.18 -1.21
C THR A 101 16.23 3.69 -1.40
N SER A 102 15.68 4.21 -2.49
CA SER A 102 15.71 5.65 -2.77
C SER A 102 14.99 6.47 -1.68
N MET A 103 13.82 6.03 -1.21
CA MET A 103 13.10 6.71 -0.12
C MET A 103 13.86 6.64 1.21
N ALA A 104 14.51 5.51 1.51
CA ALA A 104 15.34 5.37 2.70
C ALA A 104 16.55 6.32 2.66
N GLU A 105 17.19 6.46 1.51
CA GLU A 105 18.30 7.41 1.31
C GLU A 105 17.87 8.87 1.46
N ILE A 106 16.72 9.25 0.90
CA ILE A 106 16.14 10.60 1.06
C ILE A 106 15.85 10.89 2.54
N THR A 107 15.23 9.94 3.24
CA THR A 107 14.89 10.08 4.66
C THR A 107 16.15 10.29 5.50
N ARG A 108 17.17 9.44 5.28
CA ARG A 108 18.47 9.55 5.96
C ARG A 108 19.16 10.88 5.63
N GLY A 109 19.11 11.33 4.37
CA GLY A 109 19.64 12.62 3.95
C GLY A 109 18.97 13.79 4.67
N PHE A 110 17.64 13.75 4.83
CA PHE A 110 16.89 14.76 5.56
C PHE A 110 17.22 14.77 7.05
N GLU A 111 17.30 13.60 7.69
CA GLU A 111 17.68 13.47 9.10
C GLU A 111 19.08 14.04 9.36
N ASN A 112 20.06 13.65 8.54
CA ASN A 112 21.43 14.17 8.61
C ASN A 112 21.47 15.69 8.43
N TYR A 113 20.66 16.22 7.52
CA TYR A 113 20.53 17.66 7.33
C TYR A 113 19.95 18.36 8.58
N GLN A 114 18.91 17.81 9.21
CA GLN A 114 18.34 18.37 10.43
C GLN A 114 19.34 18.33 11.60
N GLN A 115 20.07 17.23 11.77
CA GLN A 115 21.13 17.12 12.78
C GLN A 115 22.21 18.18 12.57
N MET A 116 22.69 18.34 11.33
CA MET A 116 23.70 19.35 11.01
C MET A 116 23.16 20.78 11.19
N LYS A 117 21.88 21.03 10.89
CA LYS A 117 21.21 22.31 11.15
C LYS A 117 21.11 22.60 12.64
N MET A 118 20.83 21.59 13.47
CA MET A 118 20.82 21.71 14.93
C MET A 118 22.20 22.05 15.48
N LEU A 119 23.27 21.45 14.94
CA LEU A 119 24.65 21.75 15.33
C LEU A 119 25.12 23.14 14.89
N LYS A 120 24.58 23.71 13.81
CA LYS A 120 24.93 25.08 13.36
C LYS A 120 24.38 26.20 14.25
N LYS A 121 23.29 25.97 14.99
CA LYS A 121 22.72 26.96 15.93
C LYS A 121 23.64 27.29 17.12
N PRO A 122 24.19 26.32 17.87
CA PRO A 122 25.07 26.58 19.00
C PRO A 122 26.43 27.18 18.60
N ILE A 123 26.96 26.86 17.41
CA ILE A 123 28.23 27.43 16.92
C ILE A 123 28.15 28.96 16.78
N LYS A 124 27.03 29.50 16.29
CA LYS A 124 26.81 30.96 16.17
C LYS A 124 26.77 31.66 17.54
N ILE A 125 26.18 31.00 18.53
CA ILE A 125 26.09 31.52 19.91
C ILE A 125 27.48 31.53 20.55
N SER A 126 28.25 30.45 20.40
CA SER A 126 29.63 30.38 20.91
C SER A 126 30.54 31.43 20.29
N HIS A 127 30.40 31.71 18.99
CA HIS A 127 31.16 32.76 18.32
C HIS A 127 30.78 34.17 18.82
N LEU A 128 29.50 34.42 19.09
CA LEU A 128 29.05 35.68 19.68
C LEU A 128 29.65 35.89 21.08
N ILE A 129 29.68 34.84 21.91
CA ILE A 129 30.28 34.88 23.25
C ILE A 129 31.79 35.12 23.19
N MET A 130 32.50 34.54 22.21
CA MET A 130 33.95 34.77 22.05
C MET A 130 34.32 36.16 21.52
N LEU A 131 33.41 36.83 20.80
CA LEU A 131 33.63 38.19 20.28
C LEU A 131 33.07 39.30 21.18
N SER A 132 32.44 38.94 22.30
CA SER A 132 31.90 39.88 23.31
C SER A 132 32.92 40.21 24.40
#